data_AF-A0A354CLB3-F1
#
_entry.id   AF-A0A354CLB3-F1
#
_cell.length_a   1.000
_cell.length_b   1.000
_cell.length_c   1.000
_cell.angle_alpha   90.00
_cell.angle_beta   90.00
_cell.angle_gamma   90.00
#
_symmetry.space_group_name_H-M   'P 1'
#
loop_
_entity.id
_entity.type
_entity.pdbx_description
1 polymer ?
#
loop_
_entity_poly.entity_id
_entity_poly.type
_entity_poly.pdbx_seq_one_letter_code
_entity_poly.pdbx_strand_id
1 'polypeptide(L)' 'KRSIDFSKMAEQKGDDKIVPFSFTTNPDDIQKEQVSCWLTYTNEKTHEIIRANLDRSPLYSGVIHGTGPRYCPSIEDK' A
#
# COMPACT_ATOMS: atom_id res chain seq x y z
N LYS A 1 8.06 12.08 4.68
CA LYS A 1 7.15 13.26 4.72
C LYS A 1 7.67 14.47 3.93
N ARG A 2 8.99 14.67 3.71
CA ARG A 2 9.50 15.90 3.08
C ARG A 2 9.34 16.00 1.56
N SER A 3 9.11 14.89 0.86
CA SER A 3 9.04 14.81 -0.60
C SER A 3 7.65 14.49 -1.15
N ILE A 4 6.61 14.55 -0.30
CA ILE A 4 5.23 14.23 -0.66
C ILE A 4 4.37 15.47 -0.48
N ASP A 5 3.55 15.77 -1.48
CA ASP A 5 2.54 16.82 -1.42
C ASP A 5 1.22 16.26 -0.85
N PHE A 6 1.04 16.37 0.47
CA PHE A 6 -0.15 15.87 1.17
C PHE A 6 -1.43 16.65 0.84
N SER A 7 -1.31 17.88 0.31
CA SER A 7 -2.49 18.69 -0.03
C SER A 7 -3.32 18.08 -1.17
N LYS A 8 -2.73 17.17 -1.95
CA LYS A 8 -3.38 16.45 -3.05
C LYS A 8 -3.92 15.06 -2.67
N MET A 9 -3.80 14.66 -1.41
CA MET A 9 -4.16 13.33 -0.93
C MET A 9 -5.37 13.41 0.00
N ALA A 10 -6.09 12.29 0.13
CA ALA A 10 -7.17 12.19 1.11
C ALA A 10 -6.63 11.64 2.44
N GLU A 11 -6.80 12.40 3.52
CA GLU A 11 -6.41 11.93 4.87
C GLU A 11 -7.33 10.79 5.32
N GLN A 12 -6.73 9.71 5.83
CA GLN A 12 -7.44 8.60 6.47
C GLN A 12 -6.95 8.45 7.90
N LYS A 13 -7.81 8.84 8.85
CA LYS A 13 -7.55 8.72 10.28
C LYS A 13 -7.76 7.27 10.74
N GLY A 14 -7.07 6.90 11.82
CA GLY A 14 -7.40 5.69 12.56
C GLY A 14 -8.72 5.86 13.31
N ASP A 15 -9.21 4.77 13.90
CA ASP A 15 -10.43 4.79 14.72
C ASP A 15 -10.25 5.69 15.95
N ASP A 16 -11.30 6.41 16.34
CA ASP A 16 -11.26 7.36 17.46
C ASP A 16 -10.89 6.68 18.79
N LYS A 17 -11.31 5.42 18.98
CA LYS A 17 -10.94 4.59 20.13
C LYS A 17 -10.09 3.42 19.65
N ILE A 18 -8.88 3.31 20.18
CA ILE A 18 -7.98 2.20 19.82
C ILE A 18 -8.52 0.91 20.43
N VAL A 19 -8.75 -0.09 19.58
CA VAL A 19 -9.10 -1.44 19.99
C VAL A 19 -7.82 -2.30 20.01
N PRO A 20 -7.44 -2.87 21.16
CA PRO A 20 -6.25 -3.72 21.23
C PRO A 20 -6.48 -5.00 20.43
N PHE A 21 -5.41 -5.48 19.79
CA PHE A 21 -5.42 -6.79 19.14
C PHE A 21 -5.43 -7.94 20.16
N SER A 22 -4.78 -7.76 21.32
CA SER A 22 -4.72 -8.76 22.38
C SER A 22 -5.90 -8.64 23.33
N PHE A 23 -6.48 -9.79 23.70
CA PHE A 23 -7.55 -9.87 24.71
C PHE A 23 -7.13 -9.49 26.13
N THR A 24 -5.82 -9.54 26.43
CA THR A 24 -5.29 -9.27 27.77
C THR A 24 -4.88 -7.82 27.98
N THR A 25 -4.88 -7.01 26.92
CA THR A 25 -4.53 -5.58 27.00
C THR A 25 -5.76 -4.78 27.39
N ASN A 26 -5.65 -3.99 28.48
CA ASN A 26 -6.67 -3.02 28.82
C ASN A 26 -6.71 -1.92 27.74
N PRO A 27 -7.86 -1.68 27.06
CA PRO A 27 -7.96 -0.67 26.01
C PRO A 27 -7.60 0.74 26.49
N ASP A 28 -7.86 1.08 27.74
CA ASP A 28 -7.64 2.44 28.24
C ASP A 28 -6.14 2.77 28.39
N ASP A 29 -5.29 1.76 28.60
CA ASP A 29 -3.84 1.91 28.78
C ASP A 29 -3.11 2.20 27.45
N ILE A 30 -3.78 2.00 26.31
CA ILE A 30 -3.17 2.12 24.98
C ILE A 30 -3.72 3.29 24.15
N GLN A 31 -4.66 4.07 24.68
CA GLN A 31 -5.15 5.26 23.99
C GLN A 31 -4.00 6.27 23.86
N LYS A 32 -3.59 6.53 22.62
CA LYS A 32 -2.43 7.37 22.32
C LYS A 32 -2.65 8.13 21.03
N GLU A 33 -1.84 9.15 20.79
CA GLU A 33 -1.85 9.87 19.52
C GLU A 33 -1.57 8.91 18.36
N GLN A 34 -2.49 8.89 17.40
CA GLN A 34 -2.39 8.11 16.17
C GLN A 34 -1.92 9.02 15.03
N VAL A 35 -1.17 8.44 14.10
CA VAL A 35 -0.78 9.13 12.86
C VAL A 35 -1.76 8.78 11.76
N SER A 36 -2.19 9.78 10.99
CA SER A 36 -3.05 9.56 9.83
C SER A 36 -2.27 8.91 8.68
N CYS A 37 -2.97 8.04 7.95
CA CYS A 37 -2.58 7.60 6.63
C CYS A 37 -3.10 8.56 5.56
N TRP A 38 -2.60 8.43 4.33
CA TRP A 38 -2.97 9.29 3.22
C TRP A 38 -3.21 8.45 1.97
N LEU A 39 -4.36 8.64 1.33
CA LEU A 39 -4.79 7.89 0.17
C LEU A 39 -4.55 8.70 -1.12
N THR A 40 -4.06 8.00 -2.13
CA THR A 40 -3.89 8.49 -3.50
C THR A 40 -4.09 7.31 -4.46
N TYR A 41 -4.22 7.62 -5.74
CA TYR A 41 -4.50 6.62 -6.77
C TYR A 41 -3.55 6.79 -7.96
N THR A 42 -3.31 5.69 -8.67
CA THR A 42 -2.67 5.73 -9.98
C THR A 42 -3.65 6.21 -11.05
N ASN A 43 -3.14 6.53 -12.23
CA ASN A 43 -3.94 6.88 -13.39
C ASN A 43 -3.40 6.21 -14.65
N GLU A 44 -4.05 6.44 -15.79
CA GLU A 44 -3.70 5.86 -17.09
C GLU A 44 -2.23 6.09 -17.45
N LYS A 45 -1.71 7.30 -17.22
CA LYS A 45 -0.31 7.64 -17.47
C LYS A 45 0.64 6.79 -16.62
N THR A 46 0.31 6.51 -15.36
CA THR A 46 1.09 5.59 -14.53
C THR A 46 1.11 4.18 -15.14
N HIS A 47 -0.04 3.70 -15.60
CA HIS A 47 -0.16 2.35 -16.19
C HIS A 47 0.60 2.24 -17.52
N GLU A 48 0.55 3.27 -18.36
CA GLU A 48 1.35 3.35 -19.60
C GLU A 48 2.85 3.21 -19.33
N ILE A 49 3.36 3.93 -18.33
CA ILE A 49 4.77 3.86 -17.94
C ILE A 49 5.15 2.45 -17.47
N ILE A 50 4.29 1.81 -16.66
CA ILE A 50 4.51 0.44 -16.20
C ILE A 50 4.57 -0.52 -17.40
N ARG A 51 3.58 -0.46 -18.30
CA ARG A 51 3.51 -1.32 -19.50
C ARG A 51 4.74 -1.18 -20.39
N ALA A 52 5.22 0.03 -20.59
CA ALA A 52 6.40 0.32 -21.40
C ALA A 52 7.72 -0.25 -20.82
N ASN A 53 7.71 -0.75 -19.58
CA ASN A 53 8.88 -1.28 -18.89
C ASN A 53 8.68 -2.71 -18.35
N LEU A 54 7.63 -3.42 -18.77
CA LEU A 54 7.32 -4.77 -18.27
C LEU A 54 8.44 -5.78 -18.54
N ASP A 55 9.19 -5.59 -19.63
CA ASP A 55 10.36 -6.39 -20.01
C ASP A 55 11.46 -6.41 -18.94
N ARG A 56 11.47 -5.41 -18.06
CA ARG A 56 12.42 -5.30 -16.95
C ARG A 56 11.96 -6.02 -15.68
N SER A 57 10.69 -6.47 -15.63
CA SER A 57 10.17 -7.20 -14.48
C SER A 57 10.60 -8.67 -14.55
N PRO A 58 11.25 -9.23 -13.51
CA PRO A 58 11.65 -10.64 -13.47
C PRO A 58 10.50 -11.64 -13.69
N LEU A 59 9.26 -11.22 -13.43
CA LEU A 59 8.05 -12.00 -13.66
C LEU A 59 7.73 -12.14 -15.15
N TYR A 60 7.94 -11.07 -15.94
CA TYR A 60 7.62 -11.05 -17.38
C TYR A 60 8.85 -11.21 -18.28
N SER A 61 10.05 -11.02 -17.74
CA SER A 61 11.33 -11.18 -18.46
C SER A 61 11.77 -12.63 -18.61
N GLY A 62 10.97 -13.60 -18.13
CA GLY A 62 11.27 -15.03 -18.20
C GLY A 62 12.42 -15.48 -17.28
N VAL A 63 12.82 -14.67 -16.29
CA VAL A 63 13.91 -15.02 -15.36
C VAL A 63 13.41 -15.97 -14.27
N ILE A 64 12.16 -15.82 -13.84
CA ILE A 64 11.53 -16.67 -12.81
C ILE A 64 10.70 -17.76 -13.48
N HIS A 65 10.98 -19.03 -13.15
CA HIS A 65 10.24 -20.20 -13.64
C HIS A 65 9.54 -20.90 -12.46
N GLY A 66 8.20 -20.93 -12.48
CA GLY A 66 7.38 -21.59 -11.47
C GLY A 66 5.90 -21.22 -11.60
N THR A 67 5.01 -21.96 -10.93
CA THR A 67 3.62 -21.54 -10.75
C THR A 67 3.63 -20.26 -9.92
N GLY A 68 3.41 -19.11 -10.58
CA GLY A 68 3.39 -17.79 -9.95
C GLY A 68 2.48 -17.73 -8.72
N PRO A 69 2.58 -16.67 -7.89
CA PRO A 69 1.75 -16.54 -6.70
C PRO A 69 0.28 -16.62 -7.08
N ARG A 70 -0.52 -17.33 -6.28
CA ARG A 70 -1.97 -17.49 -6.52
C ARG A 70 -2.70 -16.14 -6.58
N TYR A 71 -2.12 -15.14 -5.93
CA TYR A 71 -2.47 -13.73 -6.06
C TYR A 71 -1.18 -12.91 -6.08
N CYS A 72 -0.83 -12.33 -7.23
CA CYS A 72 0.27 -11.38 -7.29
C CYS A 72 -0.20 -10.03 -6.73
N PRO A 73 0.44 -9.50 -5.66
CA PRO A 73 0.12 -8.18 -5.13
C PRO A 73 0.79 -7.04 -5.92
N SER A 74 1.63 -7.38 -6.91
CA SER A 74 2.39 -6.39 -7.68
C SER A 74 1.49 -5.62 -8.64
N ILE A 75 1.74 -4.31 -8.78
CA ILE A 75 0.89 -3.41 -9.57
C ILE A 75 0.98 -3.72 -11.08
N GLU A 76 2.09 -4.26 -11.55
CA GLU A 76 2.25 -4.66 -12.94
C GLU A 76 1.35 -5.83 -13.37
N ASP A 77 0.78 -6.56 -12.40
CA ASP A 77 -0.13 -7.69 -12.60
C ASP A 77 -1.57 -7.36 -12.10
N LYS A 78 -1.92 -6.07 -12.06
CA LYS A 78 -3.24 -5.53 -11.65
C LYS A 78 -3.78 -4.56 -12.68
#